data_AF-A0A1V5MWX7-F1
#
_entry.id   AF-A0A1V5MWX7-F1
#
_cell.length_a   1.000
_cell.length_b   1.000
_cell.length_c   1.000
_cell.angle_alpha   90.00
_cell.angle_beta   90.00
_cell.angle_gamma   90.00
#
_symmetry.space_group_name_H-M   'P 1'
#
loop_
_entity.id
_entity.type
_entity.pdbx_description
1 polymer ?
#
loop_
_entity_poly.entity_id
_entity_poly.type
_entity_poly.pdbx_seq_one_letter_code
_entity_poly.pdbx_strand_id
1 'polypeptide(L)'
;MISIDGLTVEFGGFTLFDAISFVVNKKDRIALVGKNGAGKSTLLKLLAGLQTPTRGNIALPREVTVGYLPQHMIHEDGLTVLEEAEKAFQAIFDLQADIERINLALSQREDYESTSYHDLIDELTHKNERLALSGVNNYKAEVEKTLTGLGFTRADFNRPTNEFSGGWRMRIELAKLLLQRPDVLLLDEPTNHLDIESIQWLETFLANHANAVVLVSHDRAFINAVTTRTIELSLGRLYDYKVPYDQYVVLRKEQREQQIRAYENQQKLIQDTEDFIERFRYKATKSVQVQSRIKQLEKLERLEVDDEDNASLNLKFPPAPRSGSYPVVIEDLRKDYGSHTVFKHVNLTISRGEKVAFVGKNGEGKSTLIKCILSEISYTGTLTLGHNVKIGYFAQNQASLLDEKQTVFETIDHVAVGDIRTKIRDILGAFMFGGEAIDKKFEVRRRSPSCHSLCI
;
A
#
# COMPACT_ATOMS: atom_id res chain seq x y z
N MET A 1 13.41 -18.78 8.01
CA MET A 1 13.67 -17.54 8.76
C MET A 1 14.48 -16.65 7.83
N ILE A 2 14.04 -15.41 7.59
CA ILE A 2 14.82 -14.43 6.82
C ILE A 2 15.56 -13.56 7.83
N SER A 3 16.87 -13.39 7.66
CA SER A 3 17.68 -12.52 8.53
C SER A 3 18.24 -11.37 7.73
N ILE A 4 18.07 -10.16 8.25
CA ILE A 4 18.60 -8.92 7.70
C ILE A 4 19.66 -8.45 8.69
N ASP A 5 20.89 -8.24 8.20
CA ASP A 5 22.01 -7.82 9.04
C ASP A 5 22.77 -6.64 8.42
N GLY A 6 22.83 -5.53 9.15
CA GLY A 6 23.60 -4.34 8.82
C GLY A 6 23.23 -3.73 7.47
N LEU A 7 21.95 -3.80 7.09
CA LEU A 7 21.48 -3.39 5.76
C LEU A 7 21.54 -1.87 5.62
N THR A 8 22.32 -1.40 4.65
CA THR A 8 22.42 0.01 4.29
C THR A 8 22.06 0.20 2.83
N VAL A 9 21.26 1.22 2.55
CA VAL A 9 20.82 1.57 1.20
C VAL A 9 21.04 3.05 0.98
N GLU A 10 21.81 3.39 -0.05
CA GLU A 10 22.15 4.76 -0.42
C GLU A 10 21.63 5.06 -1.83
N PHE A 11 20.93 6.18 -1.99
CA PHE A 11 20.45 6.68 -3.27
C PHE A 11 20.99 8.07 -3.54
N GLY A 12 21.85 8.22 -4.55
CA GLY A 12 22.27 9.53 -5.06
C GLY A 12 22.87 10.47 -4.00
N GLY A 13 23.53 9.94 -2.97
CA GLY A 13 24.12 10.71 -1.86
C GLY A 13 23.26 10.82 -0.59
N PHE A 14 22.04 10.26 -0.59
CA PHE A 14 21.20 10.16 0.61
C PHE A 14 21.13 8.72 1.12
N THR A 15 21.31 8.51 2.43
CA THR A 15 21.18 7.21 3.08
C THR A 15 19.71 6.95 3.43
N LEU A 16 19.07 6.01 2.72
CA LEU A 16 17.69 5.62 2.98
C LEU A 16 17.57 4.70 4.20
N PHE A 17 18.50 3.74 4.34
CA PHE A 17 18.61 2.85 5.50
C PHE A 17 20.04 2.87 5.99
N ASP A 18 20.23 2.93 7.31
CA ASP A 18 21.53 2.92 7.95
C ASP A 18 21.65 1.72 8.90
N ALA A 19 22.38 0.70 8.46
CA ALA A 19 22.73 -0.50 9.23
C ALA A 19 21.52 -1.17 9.94
N ILE A 20 20.39 -1.30 9.25
CA ILE A 20 19.19 -1.91 9.85
C ILE A 20 19.33 -3.43 9.94
N SER A 21 18.95 -4.00 11.08
CA SER A 21 18.97 -5.45 11.33
C SER A 21 17.65 -5.90 11.95
N PHE A 22 17.05 -6.96 11.40
CA PHE A 22 15.87 -7.60 11.96
C PHE A 22 15.70 -9.00 11.36
N VAL A 23 14.83 -9.79 11.98
CA VAL A 23 14.53 -11.17 11.56
C VAL A 23 13.05 -11.33 11.29
N VAL A 24 12.70 -12.11 10.26
CA VAL A 24 11.35 -12.55 9.93
C VAL A 24 11.24 -14.06 10.16
N ASN A 25 10.43 -14.45 11.15
CA ASN A 25 10.17 -15.85 11.49
C ASN A 25 8.99 -16.42 10.70
N LYS A 26 8.87 -17.76 10.66
CA LYS A 26 7.87 -18.49 9.86
C LYS A 26 6.40 -18.14 10.17
N LYS A 27 6.10 -17.58 11.34
CA LYS A 27 4.74 -17.19 11.76
C LYS A 27 4.63 -15.71 12.11
N ASP A 28 5.64 -14.92 11.75
CA ASP A 28 5.63 -13.49 12.03
C ASP A 28 4.59 -12.79 11.14
N ARG A 29 3.75 -11.96 11.76
CA ARG A 29 2.83 -11.07 11.06
C ARG A 29 3.21 -9.64 11.41
N ILE A 30 3.95 -9.01 10.51
CA ILE A 30 4.65 -7.76 10.72
C ILE A 30 3.94 -6.65 9.97
N ALA A 31 3.55 -5.59 10.68
CA ALA A 31 3.21 -4.31 10.09
C ALA A 31 4.49 -3.51 9.85
N LEU A 32 4.72 -3.05 8.62
CA LEU A 32 5.79 -2.13 8.30
C LEU A 32 5.22 -0.71 8.19
N VAL A 33 5.53 0.13 9.17
CA VAL A 33 5.00 1.48 9.31
C VAL A 33 6.12 2.51 9.17
N GLY A 34 5.76 3.74 8.84
CA GLY A 34 6.71 4.83 8.64
C GLY A 34 6.16 5.87 7.68
N LYS A 35 6.85 7.00 7.59
CA LYS A 35 6.45 8.12 6.73
C LYS A 35 6.40 7.74 5.25
N ASN A 36 5.72 8.56 4.46
CA ASN A 36 5.82 8.45 3.00
C ASN A 36 7.24 8.81 2.56
N GLY A 37 7.86 7.95 1.76
CA GLY A 37 9.27 8.09 1.39
C GLY A 37 10.27 7.50 2.39
N ALA A 38 9.84 6.96 3.54
CA ALA A 38 10.72 6.29 4.50
C ALA A 38 11.33 4.96 4.00
N GLY A 39 11.03 4.55 2.76
CA GLY A 39 11.60 3.36 2.15
C GLY A 39 10.80 2.06 2.31
N LYS A 40 9.57 2.09 2.85
CA LYS A 40 8.73 0.88 3.06
C LYS A 40 8.69 -0.07 1.85
N SER A 41 8.26 0.42 0.69
CA SER A 41 8.22 -0.37 -0.56
C SER A 41 9.61 -0.81 -1.03
N THR A 42 10.64 -0.02 -0.74
CA THR A 42 12.04 -0.37 -1.05
C THR A 42 12.50 -1.53 -0.19
N LEU A 43 12.16 -1.54 1.10
CA LEU A 43 12.45 -2.67 1.99
C LEU A 43 11.76 -3.95 1.51
N LEU A 44 10.48 -3.87 1.11
CA LEU A 44 9.78 -5.03 0.55
C LEU A 44 10.46 -5.55 -0.73
N LYS A 45 10.89 -4.66 -1.64
CA LYS A 45 11.61 -5.05 -2.86
C LYS A 45 12.97 -5.70 -2.57
N LEU A 46 13.69 -5.21 -1.57
CA LEU A 46 14.95 -5.82 -1.10
C LEU A 46 14.71 -7.23 -0.54
N LEU A 47 13.68 -7.40 0.30
CA LEU A 47 13.30 -8.71 0.83
C LEU A 47 12.82 -9.69 -0.26
N ALA A 48 12.19 -9.17 -1.30
CA ALA A 48 11.77 -9.94 -2.47
C ALA A 48 12.93 -10.29 -3.43
N GLY A 49 14.14 -9.77 -3.20
CA GLY A 49 15.29 -9.96 -4.09
C GLY A 49 15.20 -9.18 -5.41
N LEU A 50 14.25 -8.25 -5.54
CA LEU A 50 14.09 -7.39 -6.73
C LEU A 50 15.07 -6.23 -6.76
N GLN A 51 15.70 -5.93 -5.63
CA GLN A 51 16.75 -4.94 -5.49
C GLN A 51 17.86 -5.48 -4.60
N THR A 52 19.08 -4.99 -4.81
CA THR A 52 20.24 -5.32 -3.97
C THR A 52 20.56 -4.16 -3.03
N PRO A 53 20.96 -4.45 -1.78
CA PRO A 53 21.40 -3.40 -0.87
C PRO A 53 22.78 -2.86 -1.26
N THR A 54 23.11 -1.66 -0.80
CA THR A 54 24.45 -1.06 -0.98
C THR A 54 25.47 -1.74 -0.08
N ARG A 55 25.10 -1.99 1.19
CA ARG A 55 25.90 -2.72 2.18
C ARG A 55 24.99 -3.58 3.07
N GLY A 56 25.59 -4.52 3.80
CA GLY A 56 24.87 -5.50 4.61
C GLY A 56 24.44 -6.73 3.82
N ASN A 57 23.72 -7.63 4.47
CA ASN A 57 23.32 -8.90 3.88
C ASN A 57 21.87 -9.26 4.21
N ILE A 58 21.18 -9.88 3.25
CA ILE A 58 19.88 -10.51 3.44
C ILE A 58 20.07 -12.01 3.27
N ALA A 59 20.00 -12.75 4.38
CA ALA A 59 20.12 -14.19 4.38
C ALA A 59 18.74 -14.82 4.16
N LEU A 60 18.51 -15.32 2.94
CA LEU A 60 17.34 -16.12 2.57
C LEU A 60 17.76 -17.60 2.43
N PRO A 61 17.20 -18.53 3.24
CA PRO A 61 17.43 -19.95 3.04
C PRO A 61 16.92 -20.41 1.66
N ARG A 62 17.63 -21.34 1.00
CA ARG A 62 17.31 -21.78 -0.38
C ARG A 62 15.92 -22.38 -0.56
N GLU A 63 15.34 -22.90 0.52
CA GLU A 63 14.02 -23.55 0.52
C GLU A 63 12.87 -22.56 0.78
N VAL A 64 13.16 -21.32 1.17
CA VAL A 64 12.14 -20.32 1.53
C VAL A 64 11.69 -19.61 0.27
N THR A 65 10.39 -19.67 0.02
CA THR A 65 9.73 -18.95 -1.07
C THR A 65 9.19 -17.59 -0.59
N VAL A 66 9.42 -16.54 -1.38
CA VAL A 66 8.96 -15.18 -1.07
C VAL A 66 8.02 -14.72 -2.17
N GLY A 67 6.81 -14.33 -1.79
CA GLY A 67 5.84 -13.72 -2.67
C GLY A 67 5.72 -12.23 -2.40
N TYR A 68 5.72 -11.41 -3.44
CA TYR A 68 5.61 -9.96 -3.33
C TYR A 68 4.46 -9.41 -4.18
N LEU A 69 3.57 -8.65 -3.54
CA LEU A 69 2.55 -7.85 -4.20
C LEU A 69 2.99 -6.37 -4.23
N PRO A 70 3.46 -5.85 -5.36
CA PRO A 70 3.71 -4.43 -5.52
C PRO A 70 2.42 -3.61 -5.55
N GLN A 71 2.51 -2.33 -5.16
CA GLN A 71 1.43 -1.36 -5.21
C GLN A 71 0.95 -1.06 -6.64
N HIS A 72 1.83 -1.17 -7.64
CA HIS A 72 1.53 -0.95 -9.06
C HIS A 72 2.13 -2.06 -9.91
N MET A 73 1.35 -2.59 -10.84
CA MET A 73 1.77 -3.62 -11.77
C MET A 73 1.65 -3.19 -13.23
N ILE A 74 2.51 -3.77 -14.05
CA ILE A 74 2.38 -3.77 -15.50
C ILE A 74 1.68 -5.09 -15.84
N HIS A 75 0.55 -5.00 -16.53
CA HIS A 75 -0.28 -6.16 -16.82
C HIS A 75 0.03 -6.71 -18.21
N GLU A 76 0.15 -8.02 -18.32
CA GLU A 76 0.14 -8.72 -19.60
C GLU A 76 -1.32 -9.03 -19.96
N ASP A 77 -1.73 -8.61 -21.15
CA ASP A 77 -3.09 -8.83 -21.65
C ASP A 77 -3.15 -10.14 -22.43
N GLY A 78 -4.31 -10.82 -22.41
CA GLY A 78 -4.62 -11.92 -23.34
C GLY A 78 -5.23 -13.16 -22.73
N LEU A 79 -5.28 -13.28 -21.41
CA LEU A 79 -5.88 -14.41 -20.71
C LEU A 79 -7.21 -14.04 -20.04
N THR A 80 -7.98 -15.06 -19.67
CA THR A 80 -9.14 -14.92 -18.79
C THR A 80 -8.74 -14.79 -17.33
N VAL A 81 -9.65 -14.30 -16.49
CA VAL A 81 -9.43 -14.19 -15.02
C VAL A 81 -9.04 -15.53 -14.42
N LEU A 82 -9.72 -16.61 -14.82
CA LEU A 82 -9.46 -17.96 -14.31
C LEU A 82 -8.08 -18.45 -14.73
N GLU A 83 -7.75 -18.36 -16.01
CA GLU A 83 -6.45 -18.80 -16.54
C GLU A 83 -5.28 -18.05 -15.89
N GLU A 84 -5.44 -16.73 -15.67
CA GLU A 84 -4.41 -15.94 -14.99
C GLU A 84 -4.22 -16.38 -13.52
N ALA A 85 -5.30 -16.71 -12.81
CA ALA A 85 -5.20 -17.23 -11.44
C ALA A 85 -4.63 -18.66 -11.41
N GLU A 86 -4.95 -19.50 -12.40
CA GLU A 86 -4.46 -20.87 -12.53
C GLU A 86 -2.94 -20.94 -12.76
N LYS A 87 -2.31 -19.87 -13.28
CA LYS A 87 -0.84 -19.77 -13.36
C LYS A 87 -0.15 -19.94 -12.01
N ALA A 88 -0.84 -19.73 -10.89
CA ALA A 88 -0.32 -20.06 -9.56
C ALA A 88 0.13 -21.53 -9.44
N PHE A 89 -0.48 -22.42 -10.23
CA PHE A 89 -0.22 -23.86 -10.26
C PHE A 89 0.59 -24.29 -11.51
N GLN A 90 1.21 -23.36 -12.25
CA GLN A 90 1.94 -23.70 -13.48
C GLN A 90 3.02 -24.76 -13.24
N ALA A 91 3.80 -24.64 -12.16
CA ALA A 91 4.84 -25.62 -11.83
C ALA A 91 4.30 -27.04 -11.59
N ILE A 92 3.04 -27.15 -11.17
CA ILE A 92 2.34 -28.42 -11.00
C ILE A 92 1.87 -28.95 -12.35
N PHE A 93 1.32 -28.09 -13.21
CA PHE A 93 0.93 -28.50 -14.56
C PHE A 93 2.14 -28.96 -15.38
N ASP A 94 3.28 -28.26 -15.27
CA ASP A 94 4.54 -28.67 -15.89
C ASP A 94 5.01 -30.04 -15.36
N LEU A 95 4.87 -30.28 -14.05
CA LEU A 95 5.19 -31.57 -13.45
C LEU A 95 4.28 -32.70 -13.96
N GLN A 96 2.99 -32.44 -14.12
CA GLN A 96 2.03 -33.40 -14.69
C GLN A 96 2.34 -33.70 -16.16
N ALA A 97 2.61 -32.67 -16.96
CA ALA A 97 2.99 -32.82 -18.37
C ALA A 97 4.28 -33.62 -18.52
N ASP A 98 5.26 -33.41 -17.63
CA ASP A 98 6.48 -34.21 -17.57
C ASP A 98 6.22 -35.68 -17.23
N ILE A 99 5.34 -35.96 -16.26
CA ILE A 99 4.94 -37.32 -15.90
C ILE A 99 4.28 -38.02 -17.09
N GLU A 100 3.36 -37.34 -17.80
CA GLU A 100 2.73 -37.87 -19.01
C GLU A 100 3.74 -38.13 -20.13
N ARG A 101 4.70 -37.22 -20.33
CA ARG A 101 5.79 -37.39 -21.29
C ARG A 101 6.66 -38.61 -20.97
N ILE A 102 7.02 -38.82 -19.71
CA ILE A 102 7.82 -39.98 -19.29
C ILE A 102 7.01 -41.27 -19.44
N ASN A 103 5.74 -41.28 -19.05
CA ASN A 103 4.85 -42.44 -19.24
C ASN A 103 4.74 -42.83 -20.72
N LEU A 104 4.55 -41.85 -21.61
CA LEU A 104 4.52 -42.08 -23.05
C LEU A 104 5.85 -42.66 -23.55
N ALA A 105 6.98 -42.09 -23.12
CA ALA A 105 8.31 -42.58 -23.48
C ALA A 105 8.55 -44.03 -23.00
N LEU A 106 8.12 -44.37 -21.78
CA LEU A 106 8.22 -45.73 -21.24
C LEU A 106 7.33 -46.72 -22.01
N SER A 107 6.15 -46.29 -22.47
CA SER A 107 5.22 -47.15 -23.23
C SER A 107 5.69 -47.48 -24.65
N GLN A 108 6.57 -46.66 -25.22
CA GLN A 108 7.07 -46.82 -26.60
C GLN A 108 8.44 -47.50 -26.65
N ARG A 109 9.01 -47.82 -25.50
CA ARG A 109 10.34 -48.42 -25.36
C ARG A 109 10.26 -49.92 -25.15
N GLU A 110 11.17 -50.63 -25.80
CA GLU A 110 11.34 -52.09 -25.69
C GLU A 110 12.68 -52.46 -25.00
N ASP A 111 13.48 -51.46 -24.62
CA ASP A 111 14.82 -51.58 -24.02
C ASP A 111 14.78 -51.68 -22.48
N TYR A 112 13.98 -52.61 -21.94
CA TYR A 112 13.66 -52.71 -20.51
C TYR A 112 14.85 -52.83 -19.54
N GLU A 113 15.99 -53.36 -20.00
CA GLU A 113 17.21 -53.57 -19.22
C GLU A 113 18.24 -52.43 -19.39
N SER A 114 17.91 -51.39 -20.16
CA SER A 114 18.84 -50.29 -20.40
C SER A 114 18.93 -49.37 -19.19
N THR A 115 20.12 -48.82 -18.92
CA THR A 115 20.31 -47.82 -17.86
C THR A 115 19.40 -46.61 -18.06
N SER A 116 19.22 -46.17 -19.31
CA SER A 116 18.31 -45.06 -19.65
C SER A 116 16.85 -45.37 -19.34
N TYR A 117 16.41 -46.63 -19.42
CA TYR A 117 15.05 -47.03 -19.07
C TYR A 117 14.84 -46.99 -17.55
N HIS A 118 15.82 -47.48 -16.77
CA HIS A 118 15.82 -47.38 -15.31
C HIS A 118 15.84 -45.92 -14.83
N ASP A 119 16.66 -45.05 -15.43
CA ASP A 119 16.72 -43.62 -15.08
C ASP A 119 15.34 -42.94 -15.24
N LEU A 120 14.56 -43.31 -16.27
CA LEU A 120 13.21 -42.80 -16.49
C LEU A 120 12.21 -43.29 -15.43
N ILE A 121 12.34 -44.53 -14.95
CA ILE A 121 11.50 -45.06 -13.86
C ILE A 121 11.79 -44.30 -12.55
N ASP A 122 13.07 -44.05 -12.25
CA ASP A 122 13.47 -43.31 -11.06
C ASP A 122 12.98 -41.86 -11.15
N GLU A 123 13.14 -41.20 -12.29
CA GLU A 123 12.60 -39.85 -12.54
C GLU A 123 11.08 -39.81 -12.38
N LEU A 124 10.36 -40.81 -12.94
CA LEU A 124 8.91 -40.93 -12.82
C LEU A 124 8.48 -41.08 -11.36
N THR A 125 9.17 -41.93 -10.59
CA THR A 125 8.90 -42.17 -9.17
C THR A 125 9.05 -40.88 -8.37
N HIS A 126 10.18 -40.17 -8.53
CA HIS A 126 10.42 -38.91 -7.86
C HIS A 126 9.41 -37.82 -8.22
N LYS A 127 9.02 -37.71 -9.50
CA LYS A 127 8.00 -36.74 -9.93
C LYS A 127 6.62 -37.09 -9.37
N ASN A 128 6.23 -38.36 -9.34
CA ASN A 128 4.96 -38.81 -8.75
C ASN A 128 4.89 -38.55 -7.24
N GLU A 129 5.98 -38.80 -6.50
CA GLU A 129 6.06 -38.46 -5.08
C GLU A 129 5.89 -36.96 -4.84
N ARG A 130 6.56 -36.13 -5.64
CA ARG A 130 6.44 -34.68 -5.57
C ARG A 130 5.01 -34.20 -5.90
N LEU A 131 4.37 -34.80 -6.90
CA LEU A 131 2.98 -34.50 -7.25
C LEU A 131 2.02 -34.91 -6.12
N ALA A 132 2.22 -36.08 -5.51
CA ALA A 132 1.41 -36.54 -4.38
C ALA A 132 1.49 -35.57 -3.18
N LEU A 133 2.68 -35.05 -2.89
CA LEU A 133 2.89 -34.06 -1.82
C LEU A 133 2.25 -32.68 -2.11
N SER A 134 2.01 -32.35 -3.38
CA SER A 134 1.45 -31.05 -3.77
C SER A 134 -0.05 -30.90 -3.50
N GLY A 135 -0.80 -32.00 -3.30
CA GLY A 135 -2.21 -31.96 -2.88
C GLY A 135 -3.20 -31.40 -3.91
N VAL A 136 -2.87 -31.45 -5.20
CA VAL A 136 -3.49 -30.69 -6.32
C VAL A 136 -4.92 -31.08 -6.67
N ASN A 137 -5.44 -32.17 -6.09
CA ASN A 137 -6.73 -32.75 -6.48
C ASN A 137 -7.93 -31.80 -6.37
N ASN A 138 -7.80 -30.62 -5.75
CA ASN A 138 -8.85 -29.62 -5.62
C ASN A 138 -8.46 -28.18 -6.03
N TYR A 139 -7.42 -28.00 -6.86
CA TYR A 139 -6.92 -26.66 -7.19
C TYR A 139 -8.00 -25.74 -7.78
N LYS A 140 -8.89 -26.26 -8.66
CA LYS A 140 -9.98 -25.48 -9.25
C LYS A 140 -10.91 -24.87 -8.19
N ALA A 141 -11.30 -25.65 -7.18
CA ALA A 141 -12.15 -25.14 -6.12
C ALA A 141 -11.43 -24.10 -5.25
N GLU A 142 -10.12 -24.25 -5.05
CA GLU A 142 -9.32 -23.24 -4.34
C GLU A 142 -9.22 -21.93 -5.14
N VAL A 143 -9.02 -22.01 -6.45
CA VAL A 143 -9.03 -20.85 -7.36
C VAL A 143 -10.38 -20.14 -7.31
N GLU A 144 -11.48 -20.88 -7.51
CA GLU A 144 -12.83 -20.30 -7.45
C GLU A 144 -13.10 -19.65 -6.09
N LYS A 145 -12.77 -20.33 -4.99
CA LYS A 145 -12.97 -19.81 -3.63
C LYS A 145 -12.17 -18.53 -3.38
N THR A 146 -10.93 -18.48 -3.85
CA THR A 146 -10.05 -17.31 -3.69
C THR A 146 -10.56 -16.13 -4.52
N LEU A 147 -10.89 -16.35 -5.79
CA LEU A 147 -11.45 -15.31 -6.66
C LEU A 147 -12.79 -14.78 -6.13
N THR A 148 -13.70 -15.67 -5.71
CA THR A 148 -14.97 -15.24 -5.11
C THR A 148 -14.76 -14.49 -3.80
N GLY A 149 -13.81 -14.90 -2.97
CA GLY A 149 -13.44 -14.19 -1.75
C GLY A 149 -12.90 -12.78 -1.98
N LEU A 150 -12.25 -12.56 -3.13
CA LEU A 150 -11.78 -11.25 -3.59
C LEU A 150 -12.83 -10.50 -4.42
N GLY A 151 -14.08 -10.97 -4.44
CA GLY A 151 -15.23 -10.28 -5.02
C GLY A 151 -15.53 -10.57 -6.49
N PHE A 152 -14.86 -11.54 -7.12
CA PHE A 152 -15.20 -11.95 -8.50
C PHE A 152 -16.45 -12.85 -8.52
N THR A 153 -17.31 -12.64 -9.50
CA THR A 153 -18.45 -13.54 -9.73
C THR A 153 -18.04 -14.69 -10.67
N ARG A 154 -18.80 -15.79 -10.67
CA ARG A 154 -18.56 -16.90 -11.60
C ARG A 154 -18.66 -16.49 -13.07
N ALA A 155 -19.45 -15.47 -13.39
CA ALA A 155 -19.53 -14.94 -14.75
C ALA A 155 -18.23 -14.21 -15.17
N ASP A 156 -17.46 -13.71 -14.19
CA ASP A 156 -16.20 -13.00 -14.45
C ASP A 156 -15.04 -13.92 -14.79
N PHE A 157 -15.11 -15.20 -14.40
CA PHE A 157 -13.99 -16.15 -14.54
C PHE A 157 -13.53 -16.34 -15.98
N ASN A 158 -14.48 -16.35 -16.92
CA ASN A 158 -14.20 -16.55 -18.35
C ASN A 158 -14.04 -15.24 -19.12
N ARG A 159 -14.11 -14.09 -18.44
CA ARG A 159 -13.93 -12.79 -19.09
C ARG A 159 -12.44 -12.49 -19.23
N PRO A 160 -12.01 -11.86 -20.33
CA PRO A 160 -10.62 -11.50 -20.53
C PRO A 160 -10.18 -10.44 -19.50
N THR A 161 -8.95 -10.55 -19.01
CA THR A 161 -8.39 -9.62 -18.01
C THR A 161 -8.35 -8.18 -18.49
N ASN A 162 -8.35 -7.96 -19.81
CA ASN A 162 -8.29 -6.64 -20.41
C ASN A 162 -9.55 -5.79 -20.16
N GLU A 163 -10.71 -6.41 -19.96
CA GLU A 163 -11.98 -5.76 -19.64
C GLU A 163 -12.03 -5.18 -18.21
N PHE A 164 -11.12 -5.64 -17.34
CA PHE A 164 -11.08 -5.24 -15.95
C PHE A 164 -10.21 -4.00 -15.75
N SER A 165 -10.64 -3.12 -14.84
CA SER A 165 -9.83 -1.96 -14.43
C SER A 165 -8.57 -2.41 -13.69
N GLY A 166 -7.56 -1.53 -13.60
CA GLY A 166 -6.30 -1.86 -12.93
C GLY A 166 -6.47 -2.37 -11.49
N GLY A 167 -7.45 -1.85 -10.75
CA GLY A 167 -7.76 -2.33 -9.40
C GLY A 167 -8.27 -3.77 -9.38
N TRP A 168 -9.12 -4.17 -10.33
CA TRP A 168 -9.56 -5.55 -10.47
C TRP A 168 -8.42 -6.46 -10.92
N ARG A 169 -7.57 -6.02 -11.86
CA ARG A 169 -6.37 -6.78 -12.26
C ARG A 169 -5.41 -7.01 -11.10
N MET A 170 -5.22 -6.01 -10.22
CA MET A 170 -4.45 -6.18 -8.99
C MET A 170 -5.07 -7.24 -8.05
N ARG A 171 -6.40 -7.38 -8.01
CA ARG A 171 -7.05 -8.47 -7.25
C ARG A 171 -6.75 -9.84 -7.85
N ILE A 172 -6.65 -9.97 -9.17
CA ILE A 172 -6.27 -11.23 -9.84
C ILE A 172 -4.84 -11.63 -9.44
N GLU A 173 -3.93 -10.66 -9.45
CA GLU A 173 -2.53 -10.88 -9.02
C GLU A 173 -2.43 -11.24 -7.54
N LEU A 174 -3.21 -10.56 -6.69
CA LEU A 174 -3.33 -10.94 -5.29
C LEU A 174 -3.86 -12.38 -5.17
N ALA A 175 -4.90 -12.77 -5.92
CA ALA A 175 -5.41 -14.14 -5.92
C ALA A 175 -4.32 -15.15 -6.29
N LYS A 176 -3.60 -14.90 -7.40
CA LYS A 176 -2.48 -15.72 -7.87
C LYS A 176 -1.41 -15.88 -6.79
N LEU A 177 -1.01 -14.78 -6.15
CA LEU A 177 0.00 -14.79 -5.09
C LEU A 177 -0.44 -15.58 -3.85
N LEU A 178 -1.71 -15.44 -3.44
CA LEU A 178 -2.27 -16.17 -2.30
C LEU A 178 -2.38 -17.67 -2.58
N LEU A 179 -2.69 -18.05 -3.82
CA LEU A 179 -2.77 -19.45 -4.28
C LEU A 179 -1.40 -20.13 -4.34
N GLN A 180 -0.33 -19.37 -4.64
CA GLN A 180 1.04 -19.89 -4.62
C GLN A 180 1.52 -20.30 -3.22
N ARG A 181 0.88 -19.81 -2.15
CA ARG A 181 1.22 -20.09 -0.73
C ARG A 181 2.73 -19.98 -0.41
N PRO A 182 3.37 -18.83 -0.69
CA PRO A 182 4.78 -18.65 -0.35
C PRO A 182 5.00 -18.69 1.17
N ASP A 183 6.23 -19.02 1.59
CA ASP A 183 6.62 -19.03 3.01
C ASP A 183 6.58 -17.64 3.64
N VAL A 184 6.86 -16.60 2.84
CA VAL A 184 6.78 -15.19 3.24
C VAL A 184 5.99 -14.39 2.21
N LEU A 185 4.90 -13.76 2.66
CA LEU A 185 4.11 -12.81 1.88
C LEU A 185 4.53 -11.38 2.20
N LEU A 186 4.87 -10.62 1.16
CA LEU A 186 5.20 -9.21 1.22
C LEU A 186 4.10 -8.43 0.49
N LEU A 187 3.31 -7.65 1.22
CA LEU A 187 2.13 -6.97 0.66
C LEU A 187 2.27 -5.45 0.79
N ASP A 188 2.25 -4.75 -0.35
CA ASP A 188 2.35 -3.29 -0.42
C ASP A 188 0.99 -2.66 -0.75
N GLU A 189 0.30 -2.15 0.27
CA GLU A 189 -1.04 -1.56 0.20
C GLU A 189 -2.11 -2.45 -0.46
N PRO A 190 -2.34 -3.69 0.03
CA PRO A 190 -3.26 -4.64 -0.60
C PRO A 190 -4.74 -4.23 -0.51
N THR A 191 -5.11 -3.28 0.34
CA THR A 191 -6.50 -2.87 0.60
C THR A 191 -7.02 -1.78 -0.33
N ASN A 192 -6.17 -1.05 -1.05
CA ASN A 192 -6.53 0.15 -1.83
C ASN A 192 -7.62 -0.06 -2.89
N HIS A 193 -7.82 -1.30 -3.34
CA HIS A 193 -8.82 -1.64 -4.35
C HIS A 193 -9.80 -2.71 -3.88
N LEU A 194 -9.84 -3.03 -2.60
CA LEU A 194 -10.76 -3.99 -2.00
C LEU A 194 -11.99 -3.30 -1.41
N ASP A 195 -13.14 -3.96 -1.51
CA ASP A 195 -14.32 -3.57 -0.73
C ASP A 195 -14.28 -4.25 0.64
N ILE A 196 -15.14 -3.79 1.55
CA ILE A 196 -15.11 -4.21 2.96
C ILE A 196 -15.23 -5.73 3.11
N GLU A 197 -16.09 -6.38 2.31
CA GLU A 197 -16.22 -7.84 2.33
C GLU A 197 -14.93 -8.55 1.88
N SER A 198 -14.28 -8.08 0.81
CA SER A 198 -13.01 -8.66 0.35
C SER A 198 -11.87 -8.39 1.35
N ILE A 199 -11.89 -7.24 2.04
CA ILE A 199 -10.92 -6.94 3.12
C ILE A 199 -11.09 -7.95 4.26
N GLN A 200 -12.30 -8.15 4.76
CA GLN A 200 -12.59 -9.12 5.82
C GLN A 200 -12.23 -10.56 5.42
N TRP A 201 -12.48 -10.92 4.16
CA TRP A 201 -12.06 -12.21 3.63
C TRP A 201 -10.53 -12.33 3.62
N LEU A 202 -9.82 -11.29 3.15
CA LEU A 202 -8.36 -11.27 3.12
C LEU A 202 -7.76 -11.33 4.53
N GLU A 203 -8.32 -10.63 5.51
CA GLU A 203 -7.93 -10.72 6.92
C GLU A 203 -7.99 -12.17 7.41
N THR A 204 -9.14 -12.82 7.17
CA THR A 204 -9.36 -14.21 7.56
C THR A 204 -8.41 -15.15 6.83
N PHE A 205 -8.13 -14.91 5.55
CA PHE A 205 -7.20 -15.70 4.76
C PHE A 205 -5.77 -15.60 5.32
N LEU A 206 -5.28 -14.37 5.53
CA LEU A 206 -3.93 -14.13 6.03
C LEU A 206 -3.75 -14.65 7.46
N ALA A 207 -4.79 -14.56 8.31
CA ALA A 207 -4.73 -15.07 9.68
C ALA A 207 -4.61 -16.60 9.74
N ASN A 208 -5.29 -17.32 8.83
CA ASN A 208 -5.45 -18.77 8.89
C ASN A 208 -4.51 -19.57 7.97
N HIS A 209 -4.16 -19.01 6.81
CA HIS A 209 -3.45 -19.74 5.75
C HIS A 209 -2.03 -19.24 5.49
N ALA A 210 -1.73 -17.97 5.79
CA ALA A 210 -0.39 -17.43 5.55
C ALA A 210 0.59 -17.85 6.65
N ASN A 211 1.84 -18.10 6.24
CA ASN A 211 2.96 -18.36 7.15
C ASN A 211 3.47 -17.03 7.74
N ALA A 212 4.50 -16.44 7.14
CA ALA A 212 4.97 -15.12 7.52
C ALA A 212 4.35 -14.06 6.60
N VAL A 213 3.97 -12.92 7.17
CA VAL A 213 3.39 -11.79 6.44
C VAL A 213 4.12 -10.52 6.85
N VAL A 214 4.62 -9.75 5.88
CA VAL A 214 5.07 -8.37 6.06
C VAL A 214 4.16 -7.48 5.24
N LEU A 215 3.46 -6.57 5.92
CA LEU A 215 2.38 -5.78 5.36
C LEU A 215 2.68 -4.29 5.50
N VAL A 216 2.54 -3.56 4.40
CA VAL A 216 2.42 -2.10 4.38
C VAL A 216 0.96 -1.78 4.06
N SER A 217 0.31 -0.97 4.89
CA SER A 217 -1.06 -0.52 4.67
C SER A 217 -1.29 0.80 5.39
N HIS A 218 -2.17 1.64 4.86
CA HIS A 218 -2.71 2.79 5.57
C HIS A 218 -3.99 2.46 6.38
N ASP A 219 -4.59 1.29 6.16
CA ASP A 219 -5.77 0.83 6.90
C ASP A 219 -5.37 0.26 8.27
N ARG A 220 -5.63 1.05 9.31
CA ARG A 220 -5.31 0.69 10.70
C ARG A 220 -6.10 -0.53 11.20
N ALA A 221 -7.36 -0.67 10.80
CA ALA A 221 -8.20 -1.77 11.23
C ALA A 221 -7.66 -3.08 10.65
N PHE A 222 -7.35 -3.07 9.35
CA PHE A 222 -6.74 -4.20 8.66
C PHE A 222 -5.39 -4.60 9.26
N ILE A 223 -4.50 -3.62 9.49
CA ILE A 223 -3.20 -3.89 10.11
C ILE A 223 -3.37 -4.54 11.48
N ASN A 224 -4.23 -4.00 12.33
CA ASN A 224 -4.41 -4.48 13.69
C ASN A 224 -5.09 -5.86 13.74
N ALA A 225 -5.96 -6.18 12.77
CA ALA A 225 -6.59 -7.48 12.64
C ALA A 225 -5.59 -8.58 12.23
N VAL A 226 -4.62 -8.26 11.36
CA VAL A 226 -3.70 -9.26 10.78
C VAL A 226 -2.38 -9.36 11.55
N THR A 227 -1.82 -8.24 11.98
CA THR A 227 -0.42 -8.16 12.45
C THR A 227 -0.30 -8.25 13.97
N THR A 228 0.81 -8.83 14.44
CA THR A 228 1.12 -9.01 15.87
C THR A 228 2.41 -8.31 16.29
N ARG A 229 3.15 -7.76 15.33
CA ARG A 229 4.44 -7.08 15.50
C ARG A 229 4.46 -5.87 14.57
N THR A 230 4.97 -4.74 15.04
CA THR A 230 5.05 -3.48 14.29
C THR A 230 6.50 -3.06 14.16
N ILE A 231 6.96 -2.86 12.94
CA ILE A 231 8.29 -2.34 12.63
C ILE A 231 8.13 -0.95 12.03
N GLU A 232 8.70 0.06 12.68
CA GLU A 232 8.71 1.44 12.21
C GLU A 232 10.03 1.75 11.50
N LEU A 233 9.93 2.33 10.30
CA LEU A 233 11.04 2.94 9.58
C LEU A 233 10.98 4.46 9.75
N SER A 234 11.99 5.04 10.40
CA SER A 234 12.09 6.47 10.67
C SER A 234 13.56 6.91 10.63
N LEU A 235 13.86 8.00 9.93
CA LEU A 235 15.20 8.59 9.77
C LEU A 235 16.30 7.57 9.41
N GLY A 236 15.99 6.63 8.51
CA GLY A 236 16.91 5.57 8.09
C GLY A 236 17.18 4.48 9.14
N ARG A 237 16.55 4.57 10.31
CA ARG A 237 16.59 3.57 11.37
C ARG A 237 15.34 2.71 11.38
N LEU A 238 15.46 1.56 12.01
CA LEU A 238 14.39 0.60 12.18
C LEU A 238 14.13 0.39 13.67
N TYR A 239 12.87 0.57 14.08
CA TYR A 239 12.41 0.32 15.45
C TYR A 239 11.44 -0.86 15.45
N ASP A 240 11.78 -1.90 16.20
CA ASP A 240 11.04 -3.16 16.21
C ASP A 240 10.22 -3.31 17.50
N TYR A 241 8.90 -3.14 17.36
CA TYR A 241 7.95 -3.26 18.44
C TYR A 241 7.24 -4.61 18.35
N LYS A 242 7.42 -5.49 19.34
CA LYS A 242 6.78 -6.82 19.41
C LYS A 242 5.32 -6.74 19.87
N VAL A 243 4.58 -5.79 19.34
CA VAL A 243 3.17 -5.55 19.68
C VAL A 243 2.35 -5.22 18.43
N PRO A 244 1.01 -5.42 18.47
CA PRO A 244 0.09 -4.95 17.44
C PRO A 244 0.12 -3.43 17.29
N TYR A 245 -0.43 -2.94 16.18
CA TYR A 245 -0.35 -1.54 15.78
C TYR A 245 -0.93 -0.57 16.83
N ASP A 246 -2.10 -0.87 17.41
CA ASP A 246 -2.73 0.04 18.38
C ASP A 246 -1.88 0.24 19.64
N GLN A 247 -1.23 -0.82 20.12
CA GLN A 247 -0.32 -0.75 21.26
C GLN A 247 0.97 -0.01 20.89
N TYR A 248 1.48 -0.24 19.67
CA TYR A 248 2.62 0.50 19.14
C TYR A 248 2.34 2.02 19.14
N VAL A 249 1.15 2.47 18.73
CA VAL A 249 0.80 3.91 18.71
C VAL A 249 0.93 4.53 20.11
N VAL A 250 0.49 3.82 21.15
CA VAL A 250 0.61 4.27 22.55
C VAL A 250 2.07 4.32 22.98
N LEU A 251 2.82 3.22 22.80
CA LEU A 251 4.24 3.14 23.17
C LEU A 251 5.07 4.20 22.45
N ARG A 252 4.77 4.44 21.17
CA ARG A 252 5.49 5.41 20.37
C ARG A 252 5.25 6.83 20.84
N LYS A 253 4.01 7.15 21.23
CA LYS A 253 3.67 8.44 21.83
C LYS A 253 4.43 8.67 23.13
N GLU A 254 4.46 7.67 24.03
CA GLU A 254 5.19 7.77 25.30
C GLU A 254 6.70 7.94 25.09
N GLN A 255 7.30 7.15 24.20
CA GLN A 255 8.72 7.28 23.85
C GLN A 255 9.03 8.65 23.26
N ARG A 256 8.17 9.16 22.39
CA ARG A 256 8.31 10.49 21.80
C ARG A 256 8.25 11.59 22.85
N GLU A 257 7.30 11.55 23.78
CA GLU A 257 7.22 12.52 24.88
C GLU A 257 8.50 12.52 25.73
N GLN A 258 9.10 11.35 25.95
CA GLN A 258 10.39 11.23 26.63
C GLN A 258 11.54 11.81 25.80
N GLN A 259 11.59 11.53 24.49
CA GLN A 259 12.60 12.07 23.57
C GLN A 259 12.53 13.59 23.47
N ILE A 260 11.32 14.16 23.36
CA ILE A 260 11.11 15.61 23.32
C ILE A 260 11.61 16.26 24.62
N ARG A 261 11.25 15.70 25.79
CA ARG A 261 11.73 16.24 27.08
C ARG A 261 13.26 16.13 27.20
N ALA A 262 13.85 15.03 26.76
CA ALA A 262 15.30 14.85 26.75
C ALA A 262 15.98 15.87 25.82
N TYR A 263 15.43 16.08 24.62
CA TYR A 263 15.89 17.07 23.66
C TYR A 263 15.80 18.50 24.21
N GLU A 264 14.66 18.91 24.77
CA GLU A 264 14.49 20.23 25.38
C GLU A 264 15.47 20.48 26.53
N ASN A 265 15.71 19.46 27.36
CA ASN A 265 16.70 19.55 28.44
C ASN A 265 18.13 19.66 27.89
N GLN A 266 18.45 18.92 26.83
CA GLN A 266 19.75 19.01 26.16
C GLN A 266 19.95 20.39 25.51
N GLN A 267 18.94 20.94 24.85
CA GLN A 267 18.98 22.26 24.24
C GLN A 267 19.19 23.37 25.27
N LYS A 268 18.50 23.32 26.41
CA LYS A 268 18.75 24.24 27.54
C LYS A 268 20.18 24.14 28.05
N LEU A 269 20.70 22.93 28.22
CA LEU A 269 22.08 22.72 28.66
C LEU A 269 23.10 23.27 27.65
N ILE A 270 22.85 23.09 26.35
CA ILE A 270 23.69 23.64 25.28
C ILE A 270 23.66 25.16 25.35
N GLN A 271 22.47 25.77 25.41
CA GLN A 271 22.30 27.21 25.51
C GLN A 271 22.99 27.81 26.74
N ASP A 272 22.78 27.24 27.93
CA ASP A 272 23.44 27.69 29.17
C ASP A 272 24.98 27.60 29.07
N THR A 273 25.48 26.58 28.36
CA THR A 273 26.92 26.39 28.14
C THR A 273 27.48 27.39 27.13
N GLU A 274 26.74 27.67 26.06
CA GLU A 274 27.08 28.68 25.05
C GLU A 274 27.10 30.08 25.67
N ASP A 275 26.07 30.43 26.46
CA ASP A 275 25.99 31.70 27.20
C ASP A 275 27.17 31.87 28.17
N PHE A 276 27.59 30.79 28.84
CA PHE A 276 28.78 30.81 29.70
C PHE A 276 30.06 31.05 28.88
N ILE A 277 30.21 30.36 27.75
CA ILE A 277 31.38 30.53 26.87
C ILE A 277 31.45 31.98 26.38
N GLU A 278 30.34 32.54 25.93
CA GLU A 278 30.28 33.91 25.40
C GLU A 278 30.59 34.95 26.49
N ARG A 279 29.96 34.82 27.66
CA ARG A 279 30.13 35.74 28.79
C ARG A 279 31.56 35.77 29.35
N PHE A 280 32.26 34.64 29.31
CA PHE A 280 33.60 34.50 29.91
C PHE A 280 34.73 34.40 28.87
N ARG A 281 34.44 34.53 27.57
CA ARG A 281 35.40 34.39 26.46
C ARG A 281 36.64 35.27 26.61
N TYR A 282 36.46 36.50 27.09
CA TYR A 282 37.53 37.50 27.20
C TYR A 282 38.17 37.58 28.60
N LYS A 283 37.75 36.73 29.56
CA LYS A 283 38.33 36.71 30.92
C LYS A 283 39.45 35.68 31.03
N ALA A 284 40.69 36.15 31.13
CA ALA A 284 41.90 35.31 31.21
C ALA A 284 41.85 34.26 32.35
N THR A 285 41.26 34.60 33.49
CA THR A 285 41.12 33.70 34.66
C THR A 285 40.19 32.51 34.44
N LYS A 286 39.33 32.55 33.41
CA LYS A 286 38.34 31.52 33.11
C LYS A 286 38.61 30.76 31.80
N SER A 287 39.73 31.06 31.14
CA SER A 287 40.16 30.48 29.86
C SER A 287 40.15 28.95 29.84
N VAL A 288 40.68 28.29 30.89
CA VAL A 288 40.70 26.82 31.00
C VAL A 288 39.27 26.23 31.08
N GLN A 289 38.38 26.88 31.82
CA GLN A 289 36.98 26.44 31.95
C GLN A 289 36.21 26.62 30.63
N VAL A 290 36.42 27.73 29.92
CA VAL A 290 35.82 28.00 28.60
C VAL A 290 36.27 26.95 27.58
N GLN A 291 37.58 26.68 27.50
CA GLN A 291 38.13 25.64 26.61
C GLN A 291 37.59 24.25 26.93
N SER A 292 37.41 23.91 28.20
CA SER A 292 36.80 22.64 28.61
C SER A 292 35.34 22.52 28.17
N ARG A 293 34.55 23.61 28.26
CA ARG A 293 33.14 23.63 27.84
C ARG A 293 32.98 23.55 26.32
N ILE A 294 33.84 24.21 25.55
CA ILE A 294 33.89 24.09 24.08
C ILE A 294 34.10 22.61 23.68
N LYS A 295 35.11 21.95 24.27
CA LYS A 295 35.37 20.53 24.02
C LYS A 295 34.24 19.61 24.46
N GLN A 296 33.47 19.98 25.48
CA GLN A 296 32.27 19.22 25.89
C GLN A 296 31.17 19.32 24.84
N LEU A 297 30.91 20.52 24.30
CA LEU A 297 29.93 20.73 23.23
C LEU A 297 30.32 20.03 21.93
N GLU A 298 31.60 20.04 21.54
CA GLU A 298 32.09 19.35 20.33
C GLU A 298 31.92 17.82 20.39
N LYS A 299 31.99 17.24 21.59
CA LYS A 299 31.83 15.79 21.81
C LYS A 299 30.40 15.37 22.09
N LEU A 300 29.48 16.33 22.23
CA LEU A 300 28.11 16.05 22.60
C LEU A 300 27.34 15.58 21.36
N GLU A 301 26.91 14.32 21.38
CA GLU A 301 25.97 13.80 20.39
C GLU A 301 24.63 14.53 20.56
N ARG A 302 24.23 15.23 19.51
CA ARG A 302 22.96 15.96 19.49
C ARG A 302 21.83 14.95 19.31
N LEU A 303 20.87 15.00 20.22
CA LEU A 303 19.64 14.23 20.07
C LEU A 303 18.87 14.81 18.88
N GLU A 304 18.43 13.94 17.99
CA GLU A 304 17.46 14.27 16.96
C GLU A 304 16.09 13.79 17.45
N VAL A 305 15.07 14.64 17.32
CA VAL A 305 13.69 14.24 17.55
C VAL A 305 13.14 13.84 16.19
N ASP A 306 12.63 12.62 16.09
CA ASP A 306 11.98 12.14 14.87
C ASP A 306 10.85 13.12 14.49
N ASP A 307 11.02 13.78 13.33
CA ASP A 307 10.00 14.68 12.79
C ASP A 307 8.68 13.93 12.71
N GLU A 308 7.61 14.53 13.22
CA GLU A 308 6.27 13.97 13.00
C GLU A 308 5.93 14.11 11.51
N ASP A 309 5.22 13.14 10.92
CA ASP A 309 4.34 13.49 9.80
C ASP A 309 3.11 14.15 10.43
N ASN A 310 3.32 15.34 11.02
CA ASN A 310 2.28 16.23 11.52
C ASN A 310 1.52 16.91 10.38
N ALA A 311 1.80 16.45 9.18
CA ALA A 311 1.03 16.68 7.99
C ALA A 311 -0.34 15.97 8.18
N SER A 312 -1.15 16.50 9.11
CA SER A 312 -2.57 16.27 9.15
C SER A 312 -3.18 17.23 8.14
N LEU A 313 -3.83 16.70 7.11
CA LEU A 313 -4.62 17.46 6.16
C LEU A 313 -5.72 18.22 6.91
N ASN A 314 -5.44 19.48 7.27
CA ASN A 314 -6.40 20.34 7.94
C ASN A 314 -7.20 21.12 6.89
N LEU A 315 -8.06 20.38 6.19
CA LEU A 315 -8.91 20.92 5.14
C LEU A 315 -10.10 21.65 5.74
N LYS A 316 -10.05 22.98 5.67
CA LYS A 316 -11.21 23.82 5.92
C LYS A 316 -11.84 24.20 4.58
N PHE A 317 -12.93 23.52 4.25
CA PHE A 317 -13.77 23.97 3.14
C PHE A 317 -14.41 25.32 3.49
N PRO A 318 -14.47 26.26 2.54
CA PRO A 318 -15.21 27.50 2.76
C PRO A 318 -16.68 27.19 3.07
N PRO A 319 -17.34 27.99 3.93
CA PRO A 319 -18.74 27.76 4.25
C PRO A 319 -19.59 27.82 2.97
N ALA A 320 -20.33 26.75 2.70
CA ALA A 320 -21.20 26.68 1.53
C ALA A 320 -22.32 27.73 1.63
N PRO A 321 -22.77 28.31 0.50
CA PRO A 321 -23.94 29.19 0.50
C PRO A 321 -25.16 28.45 1.05
N ARG A 322 -26.09 29.17 1.67
CA ARG A 322 -27.27 28.57 2.31
C ARG A 322 -28.12 27.85 1.25
N SER A 323 -28.12 26.52 1.28
CA SER A 323 -28.97 25.68 0.45
C SER A 323 -30.34 25.45 1.11
N GLY A 324 -31.30 24.98 0.32
CA GLY A 324 -32.57 24.44 0.82
C GLY A 324 -32.36 23.31 1.85
N SER A 325 -33.43 22.99 2.60
CA SER A 325 -33.40 21.95 3.65
C SER A 325 -33.13 20.54 3.11
N TYR A 326 -33.50 20.28 1.85
CA TYR A 326 -33.28 19.01 1.17
C TYR A 326 -32.49 19.26 -0.13
N PRO A 327 -31.15 19.18 -0.08
CA PRO A 327 -30.32 19.37 -1.27
C PRO A 327 -30.55 18.32 -2.37
N VAL A 328 -30.92 17.09 -2.02
CA VAL A 328 -31.16 16.00 -2.98
C VAL A 328 -32.42 15.25 -2.59
N VAL A 329 -33.36 15.14 -3.52
CA VAL A 329 -34.56 14.31 -3.40
C VAL A 329 -34.63 13.39 -4.61
N ILE A 330 -34.69 12.09 -4.35
CA ILE A 330 -34.74 11.02 -5.35
C ILE A 330 -36.02 10.23 -5.11
N GLU A 331 -36.86 10.14 -6.13
CA GLU A 331 -38.08 9.35 -6.12
C GLU A 331 -38.09 8.39 -7.32
N ASP A 332 -38.28 7.11 -7.02
CA ASP A 332 -38.39 6.01 -7.98
C ASP A 332 -37.27 5.94 -9.03
N LEU A 333 -36.04 6.26 -8.64
CA LEU A 333 -34.92 6.32 -9.58
C LEU A 333 -34.51 4.92 -10.05
N ARG A 334 -34.34 4.79 -11.36
CA ARG A 334 -33.92 3.59 -12.06
C ARG A 334 -32.81 3.92 -13.07
N LYS A 335 -31.81 3.04 -13.13
CA LYS A 335 -30.75 3.12 -14.14
C LYS A 335 -30.47 1.76 -14.77
N ASP A 336 -30.51 1.74 -16.09
CA ASP A 336 -30.14 0.60 -16.92
C ASP A 336 -28.97 0.96 -17.85
N TYR A 337 -28.08 -0.02 -18.10
CA TYR A 337 -27.08 0.01 -19.17
C TYR A 337 -27.32 -1.19 -20.09
N GLY A 338 -27.89 -0.94 -21.27
CA GLY A 338 -28.31 -2.01 -22.17
C GLY A 338 -29.35 -2.92 -21.50
N SER A 339 -29.05 -4.20 -21.37
CA SER A 339 -29.89 -5.19 -20.67
C SER A 339 -29.65 -5.26 -19.15
N HIS A 340 -28.62 -4.59 -18.63
CA HIS A 340 -28.25 -4.67 -17.23
C HIS A 340 -28.88 -3.53 -16.41
N THR A 341 -29.84 -3.87 -15.55
CA THR A 341 -30.39 -2.95 -14.55
C THR A 341 -29.42 -2.80 -13.38
N VAL A 342 -28.89 -1.61 -13.16
CA VAL A 342 -27.96 -1.32 -12.05
C VAL A 342 -28.74 -1.17 -10.75
N PHE A 343 -29.78 -0.33 -10.75
CA PHE A 343 -30.68 -0.14 -9.63
C PHE A 343 -32.07 0.26 -10.12
N LYS A 344 -33.09 -0.04 -9.30
CA LYS A 344 -34.51 0.26 -9.55
C LYS A 344 -35.18 0.70 -8.25
N HIS A 345 -36.20 1.54 -8.35
CA HIS A 345 -37.02 2.00 -7.22
C HIS A 345 -36.22 2.64 -6.07
N VAL A 346 -35.16 3.40 -6.40
CA VAL A 346 -34.36 4.10 -5.39
C VAL A 346 -35.12 5.35 -4.93
N ASN A 347 -35.47 5.37 -3.65
CA ASN A 347 -36.09 6.51 -2.98
C ASN A 347 -35.15 7.00 -1.88
N LEU A 348 -34.66 8.23 -2.00
CA LEU A 348 -33.64 8.79 -1.10
C LEU A 348 -33.82 10.30 -0.97
N THR A 349 -33.85 10.79 0.27
CA THR A 349 -33.86 12.22 0.56
C THR A 349 -32.66 12.53 1.45
N ILE A 350 -31.78 13.42 0.99
CA ILE A 350 -30.62 13.89 1.75
C ILE A 350 -30.97 15.25 2.34
N SER A 351 -30.83 15.37 3.66
CA SER A 351 -31.09 16.61 4.39
C SER A 351 -29.84 17.48 4.51
N ARG A 352 -30.02 18.80 4.66
CA ARG A 352 -28.89 19.72 4.79
C ARG A 352 -28.09 19.43 6.07
N GLY A 353 -26.78 19.20 5.91
CA GLY A 353 -25.87 18.89 7.02
C GLY A 353 -25.78 17.40 7.34
N GLU A 354 -26.58 16.56 6.66
CA GLU A 354 -26.50 15.11 6.77
C GLU A 354 -25.21 14.59 6.13
N LYS A 355 -24.58 13.60 6.77
CA LYS A 355 -23.41 12.89 6.25
C LYS A 355 -23.85 11.49 5.87
N VAL A 356 -23.89 11.21 4.57
CA VAL A 356 -24.36 9.94 4.02
C VAL A 356 -23.17 9.16 3.46
N ALA A 357 -23.04 7.89 3.85
CA ALA A 357 -22.05 6.98 3.31
C ALA A 357 -22.75 5.88 2.49
N PHE A 358 -22.43 5.78 1.19
CA PHE A 358 -22.90 4.68 0.35
C PHE A 358 -21.97 3.49 0.48
N VAL A 359 -22.45 2.42 1.09
CA VAL A 359 -21.71 1.16 1.30
C VAL A 359 -22.30 0.07 0.41
N GLY A 360 -21.44 -0.76 -0.17
CA GLY A 360 -21.82 -1.82 -1.10
C GLY A 360 -20.60 -2.38 -1.81
N LYS A 361 -20.74 -3.48 -2.54
CA LYS A 361 -19.64 -4.07 -3.32
C LYS A 361 -19.22 -3.16 -4.47
N ASN A 362 -18.01 -3.37 -4.97
CA ASN A 362 -17.60 -2.70 -6.20
C ASN A 362 -18.45 -3.20 -7.37
N GLY A 363 -18.96 -2.27 -8.18
CA GLY A 363 -19.85 -2.59 -9.30
C GLY A 363 -21.36 -2.50 -9.00
N GLU A 364 -21.79 -2.36 -7.74
CA GLU A 364 -23.23 -2.24 -7.38
C GLU A 364 -23.87 -0.87 -7.74
N GLY A 365 -23.14 -0.01 -8.46
CA GLY A 365 -23.69 1.25 -8.95
C GLY A 365 -23.56 2.45 -8.02
N LYS A 366 -22.72 2.39 -6.97
CA LYS A 366 -22.42 3.56 -6.10
C LYS A 366 -21.98 4.79 -6.92
N SER A 367 -20.98 4.63 -7.78
CA SER A 367 -20.50 5.70 -8.67
C SER A 367 -21.55 6.09 -9.70
N THR A 368 -22.37 5.13 -10.16
CA THR A 368 -23.48 5.38 -11.09
C THR A 368 -24.54 6.28 -10.45
N LEU A 369 -24.92 6.04 -9.20
CA LEU A 369 -25.86 6.88 -8.46
C LEU A 369 -25.33 8.31 -8.30
N ILE A 370 -24.05 8.46 -7.98
CA ILE A 370 -23.41 9.78 -7.89
C ILE A 370 -23.44 10.49 -9.25
N LYS A 371 -23.13 9.80 -10.34
CA LYS A 371 -23.23 10.37 -11.70
C LYS A 371 -24.66 10.75 -12.10
N CYS A 372 -25.68 10.03 -11.62
CA CYS A 372 -27.08 10.44 -11.78
C CYS A 372 -27.37 11.74 -11.02
N ILE A 373 -26.88 11.88 -9.77
CA ILE A 373 -27.04 13.11 -8.97
C ILE A 373 -26.35 14.31 -9.63
N LEU A 374 -25.22 14.08 -10.31
CA LEU A 374 -24.51 15.09 -11.10
C LEU A 374 -25.17 15.39 -12.45
N SER A 375 -26.21 14.66 -12.84
CA SER A 375 -26.86 14.72 -14.15
C SER A 375 -25.91 14.45 -15.33
N GLU A 376 -24.83 13.69 -15.13
CA GLU A 376 -23.88 13.31 -16.18
C GLU A 376 -24.37 12.14 -17.04
N ILE A 377 -25.28 11.33 -16.51
CA ILE A 377 -25.84 10.15 -17.18
C ILE A 377 -27.36 10.19 -17.17
N SER A 378 -27.98 9.63 -18.21
CA SER A 378 -29.43 9.48 -18.29
C SER A 378 -29.95 8.50 -17.25
N TYR A 379 -31.15 8.75 -16.72
CA TYR A 379 -31.84 7.87 -15.78
C TYR A 379 -33.36 7.95 -15.99
N THR A 380 -34.09 7.07 -15.34
CA THR A 380 -35.56 7.07 -15.28
C THR A 380 -36.00 7.33 -13.84
N GLY A 381 -37.12 8.01 -13.64
CA GLY A 381 -37.59 8.46 -12.33
C GLY A 381 -37.34 9.95 -12.09
N THR A 382 -37.52 10.41 -10.85
CA THR A 382 -37.43 11.82 -10.48
C THR A 382 -36.21 12.06 -9.60
N LEU A 383 -35.32 12.96 -10.02
CA LEU A 383 -34.20 13.43 -9.21
C LEU A 383 -34.22 14.95 -9.21
N THR A 384 -34.43 15.53 -8.03
CA THR A 384 -34.57 16.97 -7.84
C THR A 384 -33.44 17.48 -6.96
N LEU A 385 -32.68 18.44 -7.48
CA LEU A 385 -31.68 19.17 -6.70
C LEU A 385 -32.32 20.41 -6.07
N GLY A 386 -32.05 20.62 -4.78
CA GLY A 386 -32.57 21.75 -4.03
C GLY A 386 -32.07 23.10 -4.55
N HIS A 387 -32.76 24.18 -4.19
CA HIS A 387 -32.36 25.53 -4.59
C HIS A 387 -30.97 25.90 -4.04
N ASN A 388 -30.15 26.52 -4.90
CA ASN A 388 -28.80 27.02 -4.58
C ASN A 388 -27.82 25.93 -4.11
N VAL A 389 -28.03 24.68 -4.52
CA VAL A 389 -27.10 23.57 -4.26
C VAL A 389 -25.93 23.66 -5.24
N LYS A 390 -24.71 23.67 -4.71
CA LYS A 390 -23.48 23.52 -5.47
C LYS A 390 -22.87 22.16 -5.14
N ILE A 391 -22.68 21.33 -6.15
CA ILE A 391 -22.10 19.99 -6.00
C ILE A 391 -20.62 20.06 -6.34
N GLY A 392 -19.77 19.66 -5.39
CA GLY A 392 -18.37 19.34 -5.65
C GLY A 392 -18.23 17.84 -5.79
N TYR A 393 -17.62 17.37 -6.89
CA TYR A 393 -17.42 15.94 -7.14
C TYR A 393 -15.93 15.60 -7.22
N PHE A 394 -15.54 14.64 -6.39
CA PHE A 394 -14.21 14.08 -6.37
C PHE A 394 -14.26 12.62 -6.85
N ALA A 395 -13.66 12.34 -8.01
CA ALA A 395 -13.73 11.02 -8.65
C ALA A 395 -12.44 10.21 -8.41
N GLN A 396 -12.59 8.90 -8.27
CA GLN A 396 -11.50 7.95 -8.00
C GLN A 396 -10.38 7.95 -9.09
N ASN A 397 -10.69 8.40 -10.31
CA ASN A 397 -9.76 8.45 -11.45
C ASN A 397 -9.36 9.87 -11.87
N GLN A 398 -9.49 10.90 -11.01
CA GLN A 398 -9.12 12.27 -11.40
C GLN A 398 -7.61 12.45 -11.65
N ALA A 399 -6.75 11.59 -11.11
CA ALA A 399 -5.30 11.64 -11.35
C ALA A 399 -4.92 11.47 -12.84
N SER A 400 -5.74 10.80 -13.65
CA SER A 400 -5.53 10.66 -15.10
C SER A 400 -6.00 11.87 -15.92
N LEU A 401 -6.72 12.83 -15.31
CA LEU A 401 -7.19 14.05 -15.98
C LEU A 401 -6.21 15.23 -15.81
N LEU A 402 -5.19 15.09 -14.97
CA LEU A 402 -4.19 16.14 -14.74
C LEU A 402 -3.15 16.11 -15.86
N ASP A 403 -2.82 17.29 -16.39
CA ASP A 403 -1.79 17.44 -17.43
C ASP A 403 -0.41 17.18 -16.84
N GLU A 404 0.23 16.11 -17.30
CA GLU A 404 1.51 15.61 -16.78
C GLU A 404 2.66 16.63 -16.90
N LYS A 405 2.52 17.58 -17.84
CA LYS A 405 3.55 18.59 -18.15
C LYS A 405 3.45 19.83 -17.26
N GLN A 406 2.32 20.04 -16.58
CA GLN A 406 2.09 21.19 -15.72
C GLN A 406 2.67 20.96 -14.32
N THR A 407 3.01 22.05 -13.66
CA THR A 407 3.32 22.05 -12.23
C THR A 407 2.04 22.07 -11.40
N VAL A 408 2.18 21.64 -10.14
CA VAL A 408 1.09 21.68 -9.15
C VAL A 408 0.50 23.08 -9.01
N PHE A 409 1.36 24.11 -9.02
CA PHE A 409 0.92 25.50 -8.96
C PHE A 409 0.13 25.92 -10.19
N GLU A 410 0.65 25.65 -11.40
CA GLU A 410 0.03 26.06 -12.67
C GLU A 410 -1.38 25.46 -12.83
N THR A 411 -1.55 24.19 -12.47
CA THR A 411 -2.86 23.53 -12.60
C THR A 411 -3.93 24.18 -11.70
N ILE A 412 -3.57 24.64 -10.49
CA ILE A 412 -4.50 25.33 -9.61
C ILE A 412 -4.67 26.80 -10.05
N ASP A 413 -3.60 27.48 -10.46
CA ASP A 413 -3.67 28.88 -10.89
C ASP A 413 -4.54 29.08 -12.13
N HIS A 414 -4.57 28.10 -13.05
CA HIS A 414 -5.45 28.13 -14.22
C HIS A 414 -6.94 28.09 -13.88
N VAL A 415 -7.31 27.51 -12.74
CA VAL A 415 -8.71 27.37 -12.29
C VAL A 415 -9.08 28.42 -11.25
N ALA A 416 -8.10 28.96 -10.52
CA ALA A 416 -8.32 29.93 -9.46
C ALA A 416 -8.81 31.28 -10.00
N VAL A 417 -9.93 31.78 -9.46
CA VAL A 417 -10.52 33.08 -9.82
C VAL A 417 -10.57 33.99 -8.59
N GLY A 418 -10.28 35.29 -8.78
CA GLY A 418 -10.37 36.31 -7.73
C GLY A 418 -9.34 36.14 -6.60
N ASP A 419 -9.77 36.41 -5.36
CA ASP A 419 -8.93 36.40 -4.15
C ASP A 419 -8.32 35.03 -3.80
N ILE A 420 -8.76 33.96 -4.46
CA ILE A 420 -8.20 32.61 -4.28
C ILE A 420 -6.77 32.56 -4.85
N ARG A 421 -6.46 33.34 -5.91
CA ARG A 421 -5.12 33.35 -6.55
C ARG A 421 -4.01 33.76 -5.60
N THR A 422 -4.27 34.69 -4.69
CA THR A 422 -3.27 35.15 -3.69
C THR A 422 -3.04 34.12 -2.59
N LYS A 423 -3.92 33.13 -2.44
CA LYS A 423 -3.89 32.09 -1.40
C LYS A 423 -3.54 30.71 -1.92
N ILE A 424 -3.18 30.55 -3.20
CA ILE A 424 -2.88 29.23 -3.80
C ILE A 424 -1.79 28.50 -3.00
N ARG A 425 -0.72 29.21 -2.61
CA ARG A 425 0.37 28.62 -1.82
C ARG A 425 -0.07 28.17 -0.43
N ASP A 426 -0.97 28.91 0.22
CA ASP A 426 -1.51 28.54 1.53
C ASP A 426 -2.43 27.33 1.42
N ILE A 427 -3.25 27.27 0.37
CA ILE A 427 -4.11 26.12 0.07
C ILE A 427 -3.23 24.89 -0.20
N LEU A 428 -2.25 25.01 -1.10
CA LEU A 428 -1.29 23.95 -1.39
C LEU A 428 -0.53 23.49 -0.14
N GLY A 429 -0.12 24.42 0.72
CA GLY A 429 0.48 24.12 2.01
C GLY A 429 -0.45 23.30 2.92
N ALA A 430 -1.75 23.60 2.95
CA ALA A 430 -2.75 22.83 3.70
C ALA A 430 -2.97 21.42 3.12
N PHE A 431 -2.76 21.24 1.82
CA PHE A 431 -2.70 19.94 1.13
C PHE A 431 -1.32 19.27 1.19
N MET A 432 -0.40 19.80 2.03
CA MET A 432 0.93 19.25 2.28
C MET A 432 1.91 19.40 1.11
N PHE A 433 1.64 20.34 0.20
CA PHE A 433 2.56 20.79 -0.85
C PHE A 433 3.35 22.00 -0.37
N GLY A 434 4.52 21.77 0.21
CA GLY A 434 5.44 22.82 0.66
C GLY A 434 6.72 22.91 -0.18
N GLY A 435 7.36 24.09 -0.18
CA GLY A 435 8.68 24.32 -0.79
C GLY A 435 8.74 23.99 -2.28
N GLU A 436 9.83 23.34 -2.71
CA GLU A 436 10.07 22.96 -4.12
C GLU A 436 9.01 22.00 -4.70
N ALA A 437 8.18 21.37 -3.87
CA ALA A 437 7.14 20.45 -4.33
C ALA A 437 5.97 21.16 -5.05
N ILE A 438 5.86 22.49 -4.92
CA ILE A 438 4.86 23.32 -5.61
C ILE A 438 5.25 23.51 -7.09
N ASP A 439 6.56 23.57 -7.37
CA ASP A 439 7.13 23.88 -8.68
C ASP A 439 7.52 22.61 -9.48
N LYS A 440 7.23 21.41 -8.96
CA LYS A 440 7.50 20.13 -9.64
C LYS A 440 6.35 19.73 -10.56
N LYS A 441 6.71 19.18 -11.73
CA LYS A 441 5.77 18.63 -12.72
C LYS A 441 5.14 17.31 -12.28
N PHE A 442 3.91 17.03 -12.72
CA PHE A 442 3.19 15.79 -12.42
C PHE A 442 3.89 14.52 -12.91
N GLU A 443 4.56 14.57 -14.08
CA GLU A 443 5.34 13.44 -14.64
C GLU A 443 6.41 12.90 -13.68
N VAL A 444 7.09 13.79 -12.95
CA VAL A 444 8.14 13.42 -12.00
C VAL A 444 7.56 12.78 -10.73
N ARG A 445 6.29 13.08 -10.42
CA ARG A 445 5.62 12.68 -9.17
C ARG A 445 4.80 11.40 -9.23
N ARG A 446 4.46 10.85 -10.39
CA ARG A 446 3.83 9.51 -10.48
C ARG A 446 4.68 8.39 -9.86
N ARG A 447 5.98 8.64 -9.64
CA ARG A 447 6.90 7.75 -8.91
C ARG A 447 6.92 7.99 -7.39
N SER A 448 6.06 8.87 -6.87
CA SER A 448 5.98 9.24 -5.45
C SER A 448 4.54 9.19 -4.90
N PRO A 449 4.31 8.72 -3.66
CA PRO A 449 2.96 8.57 -3.08
C PRO A 449 2.19 9.89 -2.84
N SER A 450 2.87 11.04 -2.89
CA SER A 450 2.30 12.37 -2.59
C SER A 450 1.23 12.88 -3.57
N CYS A 451 0.98 12.17 -4.68
CA CYS A 451 -0.04 12.54 -5.67
C CYS A 451 -1.48 12.46 -5.13
N HIS A 452 -1.77 11.60 -4.14
CA HIS A 452 -3.15 11.43 -3.64
C HIS A 452 -3.65 12.63 -2.83
N SER A 453 -2.75 13.40 -2.20
CA SER A 453 -3.10 14.61 -1.45
C SER A 453 -3.52 15.78 -2.35
N LEU A 454 -3.21 15.72 -3.64
CA LEU A 454 -3.50 16.77 -4.64
C LEU A 454 -4.89 16.62 -5.26
N CYS A 455 -5.47 15.43 -5.10
CA CYS A 455 -6.76 15.10 -5.68
C CYS A 455 -7.91 15.45 -4.71
N ILE A 456 -7.73 15.25 -3.40
CA ILE A 456 -8.61 15.84 -2.37
C ILE A 456 -8.57 17.37 -2.48
#